data_AF-A0A5P9JVX5-F1
#
_entry.id   AF-A0A5P9JVX5-F1
#
_cell.length_a   1.000
_cell.length_b   1.000
_cell.length_c   1.000
_cell.angle_alpha   90.00
_cell.angle_beta   90.00
_cell.angle_gamma   90.00
#
_symmetry.space_group_name_H-M   'P 1'
#
loop_
_entity.id
_entity.type
_entity.pdbx_description
1 polymer ?
#
loop_
_entity_poly.entity_id
_entity_poly.type
_entity_poly.pdbx_seq_one_letter_code
_entity_poly.pdbx_strand_id
1 'polypeptide(L)'
;MAVLFRPSIVPLIDAFRSLEALSDRYDLHILEGPERDLARFMEPAAARAAVSDAMLLAFALGRQRGGPLAHRPLGSRRGSLDEYCILSLIAAAQEPESELAFEAAAALGVVSFDFIFGMAADLLRQIDHGGLALERPSLEEFRAIVGDGGLVDAPSRFELEASFHFHH
;
A
#
# COMPACT_ATOMS: atom_id res chain seq x y z
N MET A 1 8.46 5.95 -14.14
CA MET A 1 7.06 5.92 -14.61
C MET A 1 6.16 6.69 -13.64
N ALA A 2 4.95 7.10 -14.04
CA ALA A 2 4.01 7.76 -13.13
C ALA A 2 2.61 7.17 -13.34
N VAL A 3 2.01 6.66 -12.27
CA VAL A 3 0.62 6.17 -12.25
C VAL A 3 -0.30 7.33 -11.90
N LEU A 4 -1.52 7.38 -12.42
CA LEU A 4 -2.48 8.44 -12.09
C LEU A 4 -3.55 7.90 -11.13
N PHE A 5 -3.62 8.46 -9.92
CA PHE A 5 -4.62 8.08 -8.95
C PHE A 5 -5.94 8.85 -9.10
N ARG A 6 -7.03 8.16 -8.78
CA ARG A 6 -8.36 8.77 -8.63
C ARG A 6 -8.33 9.73 -7.43
N PRO A 7 -9.02 10.88 -7.50
CA PRO A 7 -8.98 11.88 -6.42
C PRO A 7 -9.37 11.33 -5.05
N SER A 8 -10.29 10.37 -4.98
CA SER A 8 -10.76 9.75 -3.74
C SER A 8 -9.72 8.89 -3.02
N ILE A 9 -8.70 8.41 -3.72
CA ILE A 9 -7.63 7.57 -3.15
C ILE A 9 -6.42 8.40 -2.70
N VAL A 10 -6.29 9.64 -3.19
CA VAL A 10 -5.17 10.51 -2.84
C VAL A 10 -5.04 10.73 -1.33
N PRO A 11 -6.12 10.98 -0.55
CA PRO A 11 -5.98 11.14 0.90
C PRO A 11 -5.46 9.89 1.61
N LEU A 12 -5.84 8.69 1.15
CA LEU A 12 -5.30 7.43 1.67
C LEU A 12 -3.80 7.33 1.39
N ILE A 13 -3.37 7.62 0.16
CA ILE A 13 -1.94 7.64 -0.20
C ILE A 13 -1.18 8.73 0.56
N ASP A 14 -1.79 9.88 0.79
CA ASP A 14 -1.19 10.97 1.56
C ASP A 14 -0.95 10.57 3.03
N ALA A 15 -1.73 9.63 3.58
CA ALA A 15 -1.39 9.03 4.87
C ALA A 15 -0.04 8.29 4.82
N PHE A 16 0.22 7.48 3.79
CA PHE A 16 1.53 6.83 3.60
C PHE A 16 2.65 7.85 3.40
N ARG A 17 2.43 8.86 2.55
CA ARG A 17 3.40 9.94 2.28
C ARG A 17 3.73 10.77 3.51
N SER A 18 2.81 10.84 4.47
CA SER A 18 3.00 11.59 5.72
C SER A 18 4.02 10.92 6.66
N LEU A 19 4.37 9.64 6.44
CA LEU A 19 5.32 8.92 7.29
C LEU A 19 6.74 9.52 7.27
N GLU A 20 7.23 9.98 6.11
CA GLU A 20 8.54 10.63 6.02
C GLU A 20 8.56 11.91 6.86
N ALA A 21 7.53 12.75 6.71
CA ALA A 21 7.41 13.99 7.46
C ALA A 21 7.16 13.76 8.96
N LEU A 22 6.48 12.67 9.35
CA LEU A 22 6.34 12.23 10.73
C LEU A 22 7.67 11.79 11.34
N SER A 23 8.49 11.05 10.60
CA SER A 23 9.79 10.58 11.06
C SER A 23 10.73 11.75 11.39
N ASP A 24 10.61 12.86 10.64
CA ASP A 24 11.46 14.03 10.83
C ASP A 24 11.02 14.94 12.00
N ARG A 25 9.71 14.96 12.32
CA ARG A 25 9.13 15.98 13.22
C ARG A 25 8.34 15.43 14.41
N TYR A 26 8.01 14.14 14.41
CA TYR A 26 7.13 13.48 15.40
C TYR A 26 5.82 14.25 15.65
N ASP A 27 5.31 14.95 14.64
CA ASP A 27 4.12 15.79 14.74
C ASP A 27 2.89 15.07 14.18
N LEU A 28 2.07 14.49 15.07
CA LEU A 28 0.86 13.75 14.70
C LEU A 28 -0.21 14.64 14.04
N HIS A 29 -0.14 15.97 14.16
CA HIS A 29 -1.10 16.87 13.52
C HIS A 29 -1.04 16.81 12.00
N ILE A 30 0.05 16.29 11.41
CA ILE A 30 0.18 16.11 9.96
C ILE A 30 -0.83 15.09 9.40
N LEU A 31 -1.36 14.19 10.24
CA LEU A 31 -2.37 13.20 9.84
C LEU A 31 -3.79 13.75 9.81
N GLU A 32 -4.05 14.91 10.43
CA GLU A 32 -5.38 15.53 10.45
C GLU A 32 -5.85 15.95 9.05
N GLY A 33 -4.92 16.32 8.18
CA GLY A 33 -5.19 16.67 6.78
C GLY A 33 -5.71 15.47 5.99
N PRO A 34 -4.91 14.39 5.85
CA PRO A 34 -5.34 13.14 5.23
C PRO A 34 -6.64 12.58 5.82
N GLU A 35 -6.81 12.57 7.15
CA GLU A 35 -8.05 12.11 7.79
C GLU A 35 -9.26 12.94 7.34
N ARG A 36 -9.17 14.27 7.42
CA ARG A 36 -10.27 15.18 7.05
C ARG A 36 -10.61 15.08 5.57
N ASP A 37 -9.61 14.94 4.70
CA ASP A 37 -9.83 14.83 3.27
C ASP A 37 -10.38 13.45 2.89
N LEU A 38 -9.95 12.39 3.55
CA LEU A 38 -10.47 11.03 3.36
C LEU A 38 -11.93 10.92 3.82
N ALA A 39 -12.29 11.59 4.93
CA ALA A 39 -13.66 11.67 5.45
C ALA A 39 -14.66 12.36 4.50
N ARG A 40 -14.19 12.99 3.40
CA ARG A 40 -15.10 13.48 2.34
C ARG A 40 -15.62 12.37 1.43
N PHE A 41 -14.96 11.21 1.43
CA PHE A 41 -15.25 10.09 0.54
C PHE A 41 -15.72 8.84 1.28
N MET A 42 -15.68 8.85 2.61
CA MET A 42 -16.05 7.69 3.45
C MET A 42 -16.53 8.15 4.83
N GLU A 43 -17.13 7.23 5.60
CA GLU A 43 -17.56 7.52 6.97
C GLU A 43 -16.41 8.05 7.85
N PRO A 44 -16.59 9.16 8.61
CA PRO A 44 -15.50 9.81 9.34
C PRO A 44 -14.75 8.90 10.33
N ALA A 45 -15.48 8.02 11.03
CA ALA A 45 -14.87 7.07 11.95
C ALA A 45 -14.00 6.03 11.21
N ALA A 46 -14.47 5.57 10.04
CA ALA A 46 -13.71 4.66 9.19
C ALA A 46 -12.50 5.36 8.56
N ALA A 47 -12.61 6.64 8.19
CA ALA A 47 -11.48 7.43 7.68
C ALA A 47 -10.33 7.50 8.70
N ARG A 48 -10.64 7.78 9.97
CA ARG A 48 -9.65 7.80 11.05
C ARG A 48 -9.00 6.44 11.29
N ALA A 49 -9.80 5.37 11.28
CA ALA A 49 -9.28 4.01 11.39
C ALA A 49 -8.37 3.65 10.20
N ALA A 50 -8.80 3.94 8.98
CA ALA A 50 -8.02 3.70 7.77
C ALA A 50 -6.70 4.48 7.73
N VAL A 51 -6.67 5.74 8.18
CA VAL A 51 -5.41 6.50 8.30
C VAL A 51 -4.48 5.85 9.33
N SER A 52 -5.02 5.37 10.46
CA SER A 52 -4.22 4.70 11.49
C SER A 52 -3.64 3.37 10.97
N ASP A 53 -4.45 2.55 10.29
CA ASP A 53 -4.03 1.28 9.72
C ASP A 53 -3.04 1.48 8.55
N ALA A 54 -3.23 2.51 7.72
CA ALA A 54 -2.29 2.91 6.69
C ALA A 54 -0.92 3.29 7.30
N MET A 55 -0.92 4.01 8.42
CA MET A 55 0.31 4.35 9.13
C MET A 55 1.02 3.12 9.71
N LEU A 56 0.28 2.17 10.28
CA LEU A 56 0.84 0.91 10.78
C LEU A 56 1.45 0.09 9.64
N LEU A 57 0.74 -0.03 8.52
CA LEU A 57 1.24 -0.70 7.32
C LEU A 57 2.47 0.00 6.75
N ALA A 58 2.46 1.33 6.65
CA ALA A 58 3.60 2.11 6.16
C ALA A 58 4.85 1.89 7.02
N PHE A 59 4.69 1.90 8.36
CA PHE A 59 5.79 1.63 9.29
C PHE A 59 6.32 0.21 9.16
N ALA A 60 5.44 -0.78 9.04
CA ALA A 60 5.83 -2.16 8.84
C ALA A 60 6.57 -2.37 7.51
N LEU A 61 6.09 -1.78 6.41
CA LEU A 61 6.78 -1.78 5.13
C LEU A 61 8.19 -1.18 5.25
N GLY A 62 8.32 -0.04 5.94
CA GLY A 62 9.62 0.58 6.20
C GLY A 62 10.58 -0.30 7.01
N ARG A 63 10.07 -1.17 7.90
CA ARG A 63 10.88 -2.11 8.67
C ARG A 63 11.28 -3.37 7.91
N GLN A 64 10.45 -3.82 6.99
CA GLN A 64 10.73 -5.02 6.20
C GLN A 64 11.61 -4.74 4.98
N ARG A 65 11.57 -3.52 4.46
CA ARG A 65 12.37 -3.12 3.30
C ARG A 65 13.78 -2.74 3.70
N GLY A 66 14.74 -3.04 2.83
CA GLY A 66 16.13 -2.56 2.94
C GLY A 66 16.33 -1.09 2.52
N GLY A 67 15.28 -0.39 2.12
CA GLY A 67 15.36 1.00 1.62
C GLY A 67 14.03 1.75 1.71
N PRO A 68 14.08 3.09 1.60
CA PRO A 68 12.90 3.95 1.74
C PRO A 68 11.87 3.67 0.64
N LEU A 69 10.60 3.96 0.93
CA LEU A 69 9.54 3.99 -0.06
C LEU A 69 9.70 5.24 -0.94
N ALA A 70 9.64 5.08 -2.25
CA ALA A 70 9.63 6.20 -3.16
C ALA A 70 8.26 6.88 -3.10
N HIS A 71 8.15 8.01 -2.41
CA HIS A 71 6.92 8.79 -2.35
C HIS A 71 6.91 9.95 -3.34
N ARG A 72 5.72 10.30 -3.79
CA ARG A 72 5.45 11.58 -4.47
C ARG A 72 5.06 12.64 -3.42
N PRO A 73 5.16 13.93 -3.74
CA PRO A 73 4.73 14.98 -2.82
C PRO A 73 3.28 14.82 -2.39
N LEU A 74 2.97 15.23 -1.16
CA LEU A 74 1.60 15.27 -0.62
C LEU A 74 0.63 15.98 -1.58
N GLY A 75 -0.59 15.44 -1.71
CA GLY A 75 -1.62 15.94 -2.61
C GLY A 75 -1.39 15.63 -4.10
N SER A 76 -0.26 15.02 -4.47
CA SER A 76 0.01 14.64 -5.85
C SER A 76 -0.93 13.52 -6.31
N ARG A 77 -1.65 13.76 -7.41
CA ARG A 77 -2.40 12.72 -8.14
C ARG A 77 -1.50 11.76 -8.90
N ARG A 78 -0.25 12.14 -9.17
CA ARG A 78 0.74 11.25 -9.77
C ARG A 78 1.34 10.40 -8.67
N GLY A 79 1.33 9.09 -8.88
CA GLY A 79 1.91 8.07 -8.02
C GLY A 79 3.32 7.66 -8.44
N SER A 80 4.08 7.15 -7.48
CA SER A 80 5.27 6.33 -7.76
C SER A 80 4.87 4.87 -8.05
N LEU A 81 5.86 4.03 -8.38
CA LEU A 81 5.63 2.59 -8.48
C LEU A 81 5.38 1.96 -7.10
N ASP A 82 6.11 2.35 -6.06
CA ASP A 82 5.88 1.87 -4.69
C ASP A 82 4.45 2.18 -4.21
N GLU A 83 3.96 3.41 -4.45
CA GLU A 83 2.59 3.80 -4.11
C GLU A 83 1.55 2.96 -4.87
N TYR A 84 1.84 2.63 -6.13
CA TYR A 84 0.98 1.75 -6.92
C TYR A 84 0.97 0.31 -6.40
N CYS A 85 2.14 -0.24 -6.05
CA CYS A 85 2.25 -1.58 -5.49
C CYS A 85 1.56 -1.67 -4.12
N ILE A 86 1.66 -0.65 -3.27
CA ILE A 86 0.92 -0.59 -1.99
C ILE A 86 -0.58 -0.69 -2.23
N LEU A 87 -1.13 0.15 -3.12
CA LEU A 87 -2.57 0.11 -3.42
C LEU A 87 -3.00 -1.21 -4.04
N SER A 88 -2.17 -1.77 -4.93
CA SER A 88 -2.44 -3.05 -5.57
C SER A 88 -2.47 -4.18 -4.55
N LEU A 89 -1.56 -4.18 -3.58
CA LEU A 89 -1.53 -5.14 -2.47
C LEU A 89 -2.78 -5.02 -1.58
N ILE A 90 -3.17 -3.80 -1.20
CA ILE A 90 -4.38 -3.56 -0.39
C ILE A 90 -5.62 -4.03 -1.17
N ALA A 91 -5.73 -3.69 -2.46
CA ALA A 91 -6.85 -4.11 -3.29
C ALA A 91 -6.87 -5.63 -3.54
N ALA A 92 -5.71 -6.27 -3.63
CA ALA A 92 -5.59 -7.72 -3.82
C ALA A 92 -6.11 -8.51 -2.62
N ALA A 93 -6.20 -7.90 -1.43
CA ALA A 93 -6.75 -8.55 -0.24
C ALA A 93 -8.25 -8.93 -0.37
N GLN A 94 -8.95 -8.44 -1.40
CA GLN A 94 -10.29 -8.91 -1.77
C GLN A 94 -10.30 -10.39 -2.21
N GLU A 95 -9.17 -10.91 -2.70
CA GLU A 95 -8.97 -12.29 -3.14
C GLU A 95 -7.67 -12.85 -2.53
N PRO A 96 -7.72 -13.50 -1.34
CA PRO A 96 -6.54 -13.89 -0.59
C PRO A 96 -5.53 -14.81 -1.31
N GLU A 97 -5.98 -15.53 -2.35
CA GLU A 97 -5.14 -16.42 -3.15
C GLU A 97 -4.63 -15.78 -4.45
N SER A 98 -4.83 -14.47 -4.63
CA SER A 98 -4.47 -13.76 -5.86
C SER A 98 -2.96 -13.66 -6.03
N GLU A 99 -2.46 -14.07 -7.20
CA GLU A 99 -1.07 -13.85 -7.63
C GLU A 99 -0.66 -12.36 -7.55
N LEU A 100 -1.62 -11.45 -7.72
CA LEU A 100 -1.41 -10.01 -7.60
C LEU A 100 -0.86 -9.61 -6.23
N ALA A 101 -1.37 -10.23 -5.15
CA ALA A 101 -0.92 -9.91 -3.80
C ALA A 101 0.57 -10.25 -3.62
N PHE A 102 0.97 -11.42 -4.10
CA PHE A 102 2.35 -11.89 -4.05
C PHE A 102 3.27 -11.01 -4.88
N GLU A 103 2.90 -10.69 -6.12
CA GLU A 103 3.73 -9.84 -6.98
C GLU A 103 3.83 -8.40 -6.47
N ALA A 104 2.75 -7.85 -5.92
CA ALA A 104 2.78 -6.52 -5.31
C ALA A 104 3.69 -6.49 -4.08
N ALA A 105 3.63 -7.51 -3.22
CA ALA A 105 4.52 -7.67 -2.08
C ALA A 105 5.99 -7.85 -2.51
N ALA A 106 6.25 -8.69 -3.52
CA ALA A 106 7.58 -8.91 -4.06
C ALA A 106 8.17 -7.61 -4.65
N ALA A 107 7.38 -6.87 -5.44
CA ALA A 107 7.78 -5.59 -6.02
C ALA A 107 8.06 -4.53 -4.94
N LEU A 108 7.41 -4.63 -3.79
CA LEU A 108 7.69 -3.77 -2.63
C LEU A 108 8.94 -4.20 -1.86
N GLY A 109 9.53 -5.36 -2.14
CA GLY A 109 10.72 -5.88 -1.45
C GLY A 109 10.47 -6.23 0.02
N VAL A 110 9.28 -6.72 0.35
CA VAL A 110 8.93 -7.12 1.71
C VAL A 110 9.55 -8.48 2.05
N VAL A 111 9.75 -8.76 3.34
CA VAL A 111 10.42 -9.99 3.83
C VAL A 111 9.45 -10.97 4.48
N SER A 112 8.24 -10.56 4.82
CA SER A 112 7.21 -11.46 5.31
C SER A 112 5.87 -11.07 4.70
N PHE A 113 5.46 -11.84 3.68
CA PHE A 113 4.20 -11.65 2.98
C PHE A 113 3.01 -11.76 3.93
N ASP A 114 2.87 -12.84 4.70
CA ASP A 114 1.70 -13.06 5.55
C ASP A 114 1.43 -11.90 6.52
N PHE A 115 2.49 -11.34 7.11
CA PHE A 115 2.38 -10.21 8.02
C PHE A 115 1.90 -8.94 7.30
N ILE A 116 2.54 -8.59 6.19
CA ILE A 116 2.21 -7.40 5.40
C ILE A 116 0.82 -7.52 4.78
N PHE A 117 0.50 -8.70 4.25
CA PHE A 117 -0.79 -9.00 3.66
C PHE A 117 -1.92 -8.93 4.70
N GLY A 118 -1.70 -9.45 5.92
CA GLY A 118 -2.66 -9.32 7.01
C GLY A 118 -3.00 -7.86 7.34
N MET A 119 -2.00 -6.98 7.44
CA MET A 119 -2.23 -5.54 7.65
C MET A 119 -2.91 -4.87 6.45
N ALA A 120 -2.56 -5.26 5.23
CA ALA A 120 -3.21 -4.75 4.03
C ALA A 120 -4.69 -5.16 3.98
N ALA A 121 -5.02 -6.38 4.39
CA ALA A 121 -6.39 -6.87 4.52
C ALA A 121 -7.17 -6.15 5.63
N ASP A 122 -6.53 -5.87 6.77
CA ASP A 122 -7.13 -5.08 7.85
C ASP A 122 -7.48 -3.66 7.38
N LEU A 123 -6.56 -3.00 6.68
CA LEU A 123 -6.80 -1.70 6.07
C LEU A 123 -7.91 -1.73 5.01
N LEU A 124 -7.91 -2.74 4.12
CA LEU A 124 -8.98 -2.91 3.14
C LEU A 124 -10.34 -3.03 3.81
N ARG A 125 -10.44 -3.77 4.92
CA ARG A 125 -11.70 -3.86 5.68
C ARG A 125 -12.14 -2.48 6.17
N GLN A 126 -11.26 -1.64 6.72
CA GLN A 126 -11.66 -0.27 7.11
C GLN A 126 -12.14 0.56 5.91
N ILE A 127 -11.48 0.40 4.77
CA ILE A 127 -11.84 1.08 3.52
C ILE A 127 -13.25 0.68 3.07
N ASP A 128 -13.55 -0.62 3.07
CA ASP A 128 -14.86 -1.17 2.71
C ASP A 128 -15.95 -0.75 3.70
N HIS A 129 -15.67 -0.78 5.02
CA HIS A 129 -16.62 -0.30 6.04
C HIS A 129 -16.94 1.18 5.89
N GLY A 130 -15.99 1.99 5.39
CA GLY A 130 -16.20 3.39 5.08
C GLY A 130 -16.96 3.65 3.78
N GLY A 131 -17.18 2.64 2.94
CA GLY A 131 -17.87 2.78 1.66
C GLY A 131 -17.00 3.31 0.51
N LEU A 132 -15.67 3.35 0.68
CA LEU A 132 -14.74 3.75 -0.38
C LEU A 132 -14.32 2.53 -1.19
N ALA A 133 -14.71 2.48 -2.47
CA ALA A 133 -14.34 1.36 -3.33
C ALA A 133 -12.90 1.50 -3.85
N LEU A 134 -12.03 0.55 -3.47
CA LEU A 134 -10.69 0.43 -4.04
C LEU A 134 -10.74 -0.47 -5.29
N GLU A 135 -10.33 0.09 -6.43
CA GLU A 135 -10.23 -0.66 -7.68
C GLU A 135 -9.02 -1.59 -7.62
N ARG A 136 -9.27 -2.89 -7.83
CA ARG A 136 -8.22 -3.88 -7.98
C ARG A 136 -7.79 -3.95 -9.45
N PRO A 137 -6.50 -3.71 -9.78
CA PRO A 137 -6.02 -3.95 -11.13
C PRO A 137 -6.06 -5.45 -11.45
N SER A 138 -6.23 -5.79 -12.72
CA SER A 138 -5.92 -7.14 -13.18
C SER A 138 -4.41 -7.42 -13.06
N LEU A 139 -4.04 -8.70 -13.00
CA LEU A 139 -2.64 -9.10 -12.96
C LEU A 139 -1.87 -8.62 -14.21
N GLU A 140 -2.52 -8.64 -15.38
CA GLU A 140 -1.93 -8.15 -16.62
C GLU A 140 -1.65 -6.64 -16.58
N GLU A 141 -2.61 -5.85 -16.10
CA GLU A 141 -2.43 -4.39 -15.92
C GLU A 141 -1.33 -4.08 -14.92
N PHE A 142 -1.25 -4.83 -13.82
CA PHE A 142 -0.19 -4.70 -12.83
C PHE A 142 1.19 -4.94 -13.44
N ARG A 143 1.38 -6.08 -14.13
CA ARG A 143 2.64 -6.44 -14.79
C ARG A 143 3.03 -5.44 -15.87
N ALA A 144 2.06 -4.95 -16.66
CA ALA A 144 2.31 -3.92 -17.67
C ALA A 144 2.82 -2.60 -17.07
N ILE A 145 2.39 -2.26 -15.85
CA ILE A 145 2.78 -1.03 -15.17
C ILE A 145 4.12 -1.19 -14.44
N VAL A 146 4.32 -2.28 -13.71
CA VAL A 146 5.56 -2.52 -12.97
C VAL A 146 6.71 -2.89 -13.91
N GLY A 147 6.38 -3.51 -15.04
CA GLY A 147 7.32 -4.01 -16.04
C GLY A 147 7.96 -5.34 -15.62
N ASP A 148 8.27 -6.18 -16.60
CA ASP A 148 8.98 -7.45 -16.39
C ASP A 148 10.32 -7.27 -15.65
N GLY A 149 10.96 -6.10 -15.76
CA GLY A 149 12.24 -5.82 -15.10
C GLY A 149 12.22 -5.84 -13.56
N GLY A 150 11.05 -5.81 -12.92
CA GLY A 150 10.89 -6.05 -11.48
C GLY A 150 10.47 -7.48 -11.12
N LEU A 151 10.13 -8.30 -12.11
CA LEU A 151 9.54 -9.63 -11.98
C LEU A 151 10.38 -10.75 -12.63
N VAL A 152 11.37 -10.43 -13.46
CA VAL A 152 12.27 -11.41 -14.12
C VAL A 152 13.18 -12.12 -13.11
N ASP A 153 13.34 -11.56 -11.92
CA ASP A 153 13.95 -12.21 -10.74
C ASP A 153 12.94 -12.40 -9.58
N ALA A 154 11.63 -12.19 -9.82
CA ALA A 154 10.65 -12.51 -8.80
C ALA A 154 10.52 -14.03 -8.68
N PRO A 155 10.79 -14.60 -7.49
CA PRO A 155 10.62 -16.02 -7.29
C PRO A 155 9.17 -16.43 -7.63
N SER A 156 8.99 -17.61 -8.21
CA SER A 156 7.65 -18.21 -8.36
C SER A 156 6.92 -18.21 -7.01
N ARG A 157 5.58 -18.25 -6.97
CA ARG A 157 4.81 -18.28 -5.71
C ARG A 157 5.38 -19.27 -4.68
N PHE A 158 5.81 -20.44 -5.13
CA PHE A 158 6.47 -21.45 -4.29
C PHE A 158 7.83 -21.02 -3.74
N GLU A 159 8.63 -20.32 -4.55
CA GLU A 159 9.92 -19.77 -4.12
C GLU A 159 9.75 -18.51 -3.25
N LEU A 160 8.69 -17.72 -3.46
CA LEU A 160 8.36 -16.55 -2.63
C LEU A 160 7.94 -17.02 -1.24
N GLU A 161 6.97 -17.93 -1.17
CA GLU A 161 6.53 -18.58 0.08
C GLU A 161 7.72 -19.26 0.79
N ALA A 162 8.57 -19.99 0.06
CA ALA A 162 9.79 -20.57 0.63
C ALA A 162 10.75 -19.49 1.16
N SER A 163 11.03 -18.43 0.40
CA SER A 163 11.95 -17.36 0.80
C SER A 163 11.48 -16.63 2.07
N PHE A 164 10.18 -16.43 2.23
CA PHE A 164 9.60 -15.86 3.45
C PHE A 164 9.74 -16.78 4.66
N HIS A 165 9.72 -18.10 4.46
CA HIS A 165 9.88 -19.07 5.54
C HIS A 165 11.35 -19.28 5.98
N PHE A 166 12.35 -18.94 5.15
CA PHE A 166 13.77 -19.15 5.46
C PHE A 166 14.46 -18.02 6.24
N HIS A 167 13.80 -16.88 6.47
CA HIS A 167 14.39 -15.70 7.15
C HIS A 167 14.17 -15.63 8.68
N HIS A 168 13.90 -16.75 9.34
CA HIS A 168 13.70 -16.83 10.81
C HIS A 168 14.97 -17.06 11.62
#